data_AF-A0A3C0DRS2-F1
#
_entry.id   AF-A0A3C0DRS2-F1
#
_cell.length_a   1.000
_cell.length_b   1.000
_cell.length_c   1.000
_cell.angle_alpha   90.00
_cell.angle_beta   90.00
_cell.angle_gamma   90.00
#
_symmetry.space_group_name_H-M   'P 1'
#
loop_
_entity.id
_entity.type
_entity.pdbx_description
1 polymer ?
#
loop_
_entity_poly.entity_id
_entity_poly.type
_entity_poly.pdbx_seq_one_letter_code
_entity_poly.pdbx_strand_id
1 'polypeptide(L)' 'FFISDGLHSNEDIPVMLGETEKRVRNRLANGQPTWVNPTERRGKRLWYSASIGTEPFIVEVILERVREAAAR' A
#
# COMPACT_ATOMS: atom_id res chain seq x y z
N PHE A 1 4.50 5.87 -2.82
CA PHE A 1 3.10 5.87 -2.35
C PHE A 1 2.20 5.58 -3.54
N PHE A 2 1.03 4.97 -3.32
CA PHE A 2 0.08 4.62 -4.37
C PHE A 2 -1.32 5.12 -3.99
N ILE A 3 -2.15 5.40 -4.98
CA ILE A 3 -3.57 5.73 -4.76
C ILE A 3 -4.42 4.47 -4.61
N SER A 4 -4.05 3.38 -5.26
CA SER A 4 -4.78 2.10 -5.18
C SER A 4 -3.90 0.96 -4.69
N ASP A 5 -4.53 -0.04 -4.08
CA ASP A 5 -3.92 -1.32 -3.77
C ASP A 5 -4.02 -2.25 -4.98
N GLY A 6 -3.20 -1.95 -5.99
CA GLY A 6 -3.05 -2.75 -7.20
C GLY A 6 -1.90 -3.74 -7.14
N LEU A 7 -1.50 -4.25 -8.31
CA LEU A 7 -0.45 -5.27 -8.46
C LEU A 7 0.86 -4.87 -7.77
N HIS A 8 1.32 -3.62 -7.93
CA HIS A 8 2.56 -3.16 -7.29
C HIS A 8 2.50 -3.23 -5.75
N SER A 9 1.39 -2.78 -5.16
CA SER A 9 1.22 -2.72 -3.71
C SER A 9 1.01 -4.10 -3.10
N ASN A 10 0.28 -4.98 -3.78
CA ASN A 10 -0.09 -6.29 -3.27
C ASN A 10 0.92 -7.38 -3.61
N GLU A 11 1.68 -7.27 -4.70
CA GLU A 11 2.56 -8.35 -5.17
C GLU A 11 4.04 -7.95 -5.15
N ASP A 12 4.42 -6.99 -5.98
CA ASP A 12 5.83 -6.67 -6.23
C ASP A 12 6.56 -6.22 -4.96
N ILE A 13 5.97 -5.27 -4.22
CA ILE A 13 6.62 -4.70 -3.04
C ILE A 13 6.78 -5.72 -1.91
N PRO A 14 5.76 -6.51 -1.52
CA PRO A 14 5.93 -7.60 -0.56
C PRO A 14 7.06 -8.57 -0.93
N VAL A 15 7.18 -8.92 -2.22
CA VAL A 15 8.28 -9.79 -2.71
C VAL A 15 9.63 -9.09 -2.56
N MET A 16 9.74 -7.82 -2.96
CA MET A 16 10.97 -7.03 -2.80
C MET A 16 11.38 -6.82 -1.34
N LEU A 17 10.41 -6.77 -0.42
CA LEU A 17 10.63 -6.68 1.03
C LEU A 17 10.98 -8.04 1.68
N GLY A 18 10.95 -9.13 0.91
CA GLY A 18 11.45 -10.45 1.30
C GLY A 18 10.38 -11.50 1.59
N GLU A 19 9.13 -11.30 1.19
CA GLU A 19 8.17 -12.40 1.10
C GLU A 19 8.41 -13.25 -0.15
N THR A 20 7.94 -14.49 -0.14
CA THR A 20 8.02 -15.36 -1.32
C THR A 20 6.82 -15.12 -2.25
N GLU A 21 7.05 -15.15 -3.57
CA GLU A 21 5.96 -15.01 -4.56
C GLU A 21 4.82 -16.03 -4.33
N LYS A 22 5.16 -17.26 -3.91
CA LYS A 22 4.16 -18.31 -3.63
C LYS A 22 3.26 -17.89 -2.47
N ARG A 23 3.83 -17.36 -1.39
CA ARG A 23 3.06 -16.91 -0.23
C ARG A 23 2.19 -15.71 -0.57
N VAL A 24 2.74 -14.74 -1.29
CA VAL A 24 2.02 -13.54 -1.74
C VAL A 24 0.81 -13.92 -2.60
N ARG A 25 1.01 -14.71 -3.66
CA ARG A 25 -0.09 -15.18 -4.53
C ARG A 25 -1.15 -15.98 -3.79
N ASN A 26 -0.74 -16.89 -2.91
CA ASN A 26 -1.68 -17.67 -2.10
C ASN A 26 -2.54 -16.79 -1.20
N ARG A 27 -1.95 -15.78 -0.56
CA ARG A 27 -2.71 -14.87 0.31
C ARG A 27 -3.68 -14.01 -0.50
N LEU A 28 -3.20 -13.44 -1.60
CA LEU A 28 -4.02 -12.62 -2.50
C LEU A 28 -5.22 -13.40 -3.03
N ALA A 29 -5.02 -14.65 -3.48
CA ALA A 29 -6.09 -15.53 -3.96
C ALA A 29 -7.13 -15.87 -2.87
N ASN A 30 -6.76 -15.77 -1.59
CA ASN A 30 -7.65 -15.99 -0.45
C ASN A 30 -8.18 -14.68 0.15
N GLY A 31 -8.00 -13.53 -0.52
CA GLY A 31 -8.43 -12.22 -0.02
C GLY A 31 -7.72 -11.79 1.27
N GLN A 32 -6.55 -12.36 1.55
CA GLN A 32 -5.76 -12.04 2.74
C GLN A 32 -4.71 -10.97 2.42
N PRO A 33 -4.33 -10.13 3.39
CA PRO A 33 -3.19 -9.23 3.25
C PRO A 33 -1.94 -10.01 2.83
N THR A 34 -1.28 -9.52 1.78
CA THR A 34 -0.07 -10.15 1.21
C THR A 34 1.16 -9.92 2.08
N TRP A 35 1.08 -8.96 3.02
CA TRP A 35 2.05 -8.73 4.08
C TRP A 35 1.40 -8.84 5.47
N VAL A 36 2.11 -9.41 6.44
CA VAL A 36 1.62 -9.58 7.82
C VAL A 36 2.45 -8.70 8.74
N ASN A 37 1.84 -7.64 9.28
CA ASN A 37 2.54 -6.72 10.17
C ASN A 37 2.51 -7.17 11.64
N PRO A 38 3.54 -6.80 12.43
CA PRO A 38 4.87 -6.36 11.98
C PRO A 38 5.72 -7.55 11.50
N THR A 39 6.79 -7.30 10.76
CA THR A 39 7.86 -8.30 10.57
C THR A 39 9.23 -7.76 10.95
N GLU A 40 10.15 -8.65 11.31
CA GLU A 40 11.57 -8.32 11.40
C GLU A 40 12.25 -8.63 10.06
N ARG A 41 12.96 -7.65 9.51
CA ARG A 41 13.71 -7.75 8.25
C ARG A 41 15.05 -7.05 8.41
N ARG A 42 16.15 -7.79 8.20
CA ARG A 42 17.52 -7.23 8.25
C ARG A 42 17.80 -6.43 9.55
N GLY A 43 17.33 -6.93 10.69
CA GLY A 43 17.49 -6.28 12.00
C GLY A 43 16.61 -5.05 12.23
N LYS A 44 15.58 -4.83 11.41
CA LYS A 44 14.61 -3.75 11.55
C LYS A 44 13.20 -4.30 11.65
N ARG A 45 12.39 -3.64 12.48
CA ARG A 45 10.95 -3.88 12.53
C ARG A 45 10.24 -3.08 11.44
N LEU A 46 9.53 -3.77 10.55
CA LEU A 46 8.91 -3.23 9.36
C LEU A 46 7.39 -3.35 9.44
N TRP A 47 6.73 -2.22 9.14
CA TRP A 47 5.30 -2.14 8.88
C TRP A 47 5.07 -1.74 7.43
N TYR A 48 4.13 -2.41 6.78
CA TYR A 48 3.68 -2.12 5.44
C TYR A 48 2.19 -1.75 5.48
N SER A 49 1.89 -0.48 5.26
CA SER A 49 0.52 0.04 5.28
C SER A 49 -0.18 -0.15 3.93
N ALA A 50 -1.50 0.04 3.92
CA ALA A 50 -2.28 0.17 2.69
C ALA A 50 -1.85 1.41 1.88
N SER A 51 -2.30 1.47 0.63
CA SER A 51 -2.15 2.62 -0.25
C SER A 51 -2.83 3.88 0.31
N ILE A 52 -2.27 5.06 0.03
CA ILE A 52 -2.76 6.33 0.60
C ILE A 52 -4.12 6.76 0.05
N GLY A 53 -4.59 6.20 -1.06
CA GLY A 53 -5.93 6.53 -1.55
C GLY A 53 -7.05 5.89 -0.73
N THR A 54 -6.72 4.97 0.19
CA THR A 54 -7.68 4.45 1.18
C THR A 54 -7.80 5.35 2.42
N GLU A 55 -6.92 6.34 2.56
CA GLU A 55 -6.94 7.24 3.70
C GLU A 55 -8.08 8.26 3.55
N PRO A 56 -9.04 8.36 4.49
CA PRO A 56 -10.18 9.27 4.37
C PRO A 56 -9.79 10.73 4.12
N PHE A 57 -8.64 11.18 4.66
CA PHE A 57 -8.17 12.54 4.46
C PHE A 57 -7.71 12.86 3.02
N ILE A 58 -7.57 11.86 2.13
CA ILE A 58 -7.25 12.11 0.72
C ILE A 58 -8.31 12.96 0.02
N VAL A 59 -9.56 12.93 0.51
CA VAL A 59 -10.65 13.77 0.00
C VAL A 59 -10.34 15.25 0.20
N GLU A 60 -9.78 15.64 1.35
CA GLU A 60 -9.41 17.02 1.63
C GLU A 60 -8.28 17.50 0.70
N VAL A 61 -7.32 16.62 0.41
CA VAL A 61 -6.24 16.91 -0.55
C VAL A 61 -6.82 17.18 -1.94
N ILE A 62 -7.82 16.40 -2.38
CA ILE A 62 -8.50 16.63 -3.67
C ILE A 62 -9.20 18.00 -3.67
N LEU A 63 -9.97 18.31 -2.62
CA LEU A 63 -10.68 19.60 -2.51
C LEU A 63 -9.72 20.79 -2.49
N GLU A 64 -8.57 20.66 -1.83
CA GLU A 64 -7.52 21.67 -1.83
C GLU A 64 -7.00 21.95 -3.24
N ARG A 65 -6.70 20.91 -4.03
CA ARG A 65 -6.25 21.07 -5.43
C ARG A 65 -7.31 21.74 -6.30
N VAL A 66 -8.60 21.47 -6.07
CA VAL A 66 -9.70 22.16 -6.76
C VAL A 66 -9.70 23.65 -6.46
N ARG A 67 -9.55 24.05 -5.19
CA ARG A 67 -9.49 25.47 -4.79
C ARG A 67 -8.30 26.17 -5.43
N GLU A 68 -7.13 25.53 -5.45
CA GLU A 68 -5.94 26.07 -6.12
C GLU A 68 -6.14 26.24 -7.63
N ALA A 69 -6.77 25.27 -8.28
CA ALA A 69 -7.06 25.35 -9.71
C ALA A 69 -8.05 26.46 -10.05
N ALA A 70 -9.04 26.71 -9.19
CA ALA A 70 -10.03 27.78 -9.36
C ALA A 70 -9.48 29.19 -9.06
N ALA A 71 -8.38 29.28 -8.32
CA ALA A 71 -7.70 30.54 -8.02
C ALA A 71 -6.70 30.97 -9.11
N ARG A 72 -6.55 30.18 -10.18
CA ARG A 72 -5.75 30.50 -11.38
C ARG A 72 -6.62 31.09 -12.47
#